data_AF-A0A935JN75-F1
#
_entry.id   AF-A0A935JN75-F1
#
_cell.length_a   1.000
_cell.length_b   1.000
_cell.length_c   1.000
_cell.angle_alpha   90.00
_cell.angle_beta   90.00
_cell.angle_gamma   90.00
#
_symmetry.space_group_name_H-M   'P 1'
#
loop_
_entity.id
_entity.type
_entity.pdbx_description
1 polymer ?
#
loop_
_entity_poly.entity_id
_entity_poly.type
_entity_poly.pdbx_seq_one_letter_code
_entity_poly.pdbx_strand_id
1 'polypeptide(L)'
;MKYLIWIIVLFVFSSCVYDSECKEIAGKKIGGQTESLILDSDCDGITDDLDLCPGINDNIDMNGDNLPDCKYPPGYANVISQWKCGSPSLQKVFVCTKTPSGGFKTVCTYYSAVQMHINNGGFLGVCGSASCN
;
A
#
# COMPACT_ATOMS: atom_id res chain seq x y z
N MET A 1 41.18 -53.64 -41.05
CA MET A 1 40.82 -52.45 -41.85
C MET A 1 39.44 -52.02 -41.36
N LYS A 2 39.27 -51.00 -40.50
CA LYS A 2 39.44 -49.56 -40.79
C LYS A 2 38.44 -49.15 -41.89
N TYR A 3 37.58 -48.16 -41.81
CA TYR A 3 37.31 -47.01 -40.93
C TYR A 3 36.04 -46.35 -41.56
N LEU A 4 35.15 -45.68 -40.81
CA LEU A 4 35.15 -44.20 -40.72
C LEU A 4 34.97 -43.56 -42.14
N ILE A 5 33.90 -42.85 -42.51
CA ILE A 5 33.64 -41.44 -42.15
C ILE A 5 32.48 -40.89 -43.01
N TRP A 6 31.48 -40.27 -42.37
CA TRP A 6 30.83 -38.96 -42.62
C TRP A 6 30.25 -38.66 -44.03
N ILE A 7 29.13 -37.96 -44.26
CA ILE A 7 28.69 -36.65 -43.73
C ILE A 7 27.35 -36.26 -44.46
N ILE A 8 26.44 -35.50 -43.82
CA ILE A 8 25.51 -34.47 -44.43
C ILE A 8 24.32 -35.02 -45.27
N VAL A 9 23.03 -34.69 -45.08
CA VAL A 9 22.40 -33.53 -44.43
C VAL A 9 20.85 -33.66 -44.39
N LEU A 10 20.24 -32.98 -43.41
CA LEU A 10 18.85 -32.49 -43.34
C LEU A 10 17.71 -33.49 -43.55
N PHE A 11 17.01 -33.84 -42.47
CA PHE A 11 15.61 -33.42 -42.35
C PHE A 11 15.25 -33.33 -40.86
N VAL A 12 15.50 -32.13 -40.35
CA VAL A 12 14.71 -31.38 -39.36
C VAL A 12 13.89 -32.21 -38.37
N PHE A 13 14.43 -32.26 -37.16
CA PHE A 13 13.72 -32.19 -35.88
C PHE A 13 12.20 -31.98 -35.99
N SER A 14 11.44 -33.01 -35.67
CA SER A 14 10.17 -32.84 -34.95
C SER A 14 10.22 -33.68 -33.69
N SER A 15 11.29 -33.48 -32.92
CA SER A 15 11.32 -33.80 -31.50
C SER A 15 10.66 -32.64 -30.76
N CYS A 16 9.42 -32.84 -30.32
CA CYS A 16 9.02 -32.29 -29.03
C CYS A 16 8.67 -33.51 -28.17
N VAL A 17 9.72 -34.25 -27.84
CA VAL A 17 9.81 -35.13 -26.69
C VAL A 17 9.50 -34.28 -25.46
N TYR A 18 8.58 -34.78 -24.63
CA TYR A 18 8.52 -34.63 -23.18
C TYR A 18 9.08 -33.31 -22.65
N ASP A 19 8.19 -32.33 -22.49
CA ASP A 19 8.46 -31.22 -21.59
C ASP A 19 8.44 -31.75 -20.15
N SER A 20 9.63 -31.85 -19.59
CA SER A 20 9.87 -31.95 -18.17
C SER A 20 9.53 -30.60 -17.55
N GLU A 21 8.45 -30.55 -16.78
CA GLU A 21 8.33 -29.90 -15.47
C GLU A 21 6.86 -29.56 -15.19
N CYS A 22 6.16 -30.53 -14.60
CA CYS A 22 5.15 -30.18 -13.61
C CYS A 22 5.88 -29.48 -12.46
N LYS A 23 6.03 -28.17 -12.55
CA LYS A 23 6.25 -27.31 -11.39
C LYS A 23 5.11 -26.32 -11.38
N GLU A 24 4.15 -26.53 -10.48
CA GLU A 24 3.14 -25.53 -10.16
C GLU A 24 3.84 -24.21 -9.89
N ILE A 25 3.66 -23.26 -10.81
CA ILE A 25 4.18 -21.91 -10.66
C ILE A 25 3.08 -21.11 -9.95
N ALA A 26 3.24 -20.99 -8.63
CA ALA A 26 2.93 -19.74 -7.95
C ALA A 26 3.61 -18.60 -8.74
N GLY A 27 2.82 -17.71 -9.35
CA GLY A 27 3.33 -16.59 -10.12
C GLY A 27 3.07 -16.71 -11.62
N LYS A 28 1.92 -16.17 -12.04
CA LYS A 28 1.63 -15.87 -13.43
C LYS A 28 2.40 -14.61 -13.82
N LYS A 29 3.49 -14.75 -14.59
CA LYS A 29 4.16 -13.62 -15.24
C LYS A 29 3.45 -13.30 -16.56
N ILE A 30 2.85 -12.12 -16.61
CA ILE A 30 2.55 -11.40 -17.86
C ILE A 30 3.71 -10.43 -18.13
N GLY A 31 4.07 -10.29 -19.41
CA GLY A 31 5.36 -9.74 -19.83
C GLY A 31 5.63 -8.30 -19.39
N GLY A 32 6.87 -8.05 -18.97
CA GLY A 32 7.54 -6.79 -19.24
C GLY A 32 7.18 -5.60 -18.37
N GLN A 33 7.11 -5.77 -17.06
CA GLN A 33 7.67 -4.88 -16.04
C GLN A 33 7.63 -5.67 -14.73
N THR A 34 8.55 -5.43 -13.82
CA THR A 34 8.57 -6.07 -12.51
C THR A 34 7.23 -5.81 -11.82
N GLU A 35 6.32 -6.79 -11.82
CA GLU A 35 5.16 -6.83 -10.92
C GLU A 35 5.75 -6.94 -9.50
N SER A 36 6.10 -5.77 -8.95
CA SER A 36 5.77 -5.52 -7.56
C SER A 36 4.29 -5.84 -7.48
N LEU A 37 3.94 -6.89 -6.74
CA LEU A 37 2.56 -7.12 -6.33
C LEU A 37 2.03 -5.75 -5.93
N ILE A 38 1.06 -5.20 -6.67
CA ILE A 38 0.54 -3.86 -6.43
C ILE A 38 -0.30 -3.99 -5.16
N LEU A 39 0.39 -4.00 -4.03
CA LEU A 39 -0.20 -4.17 -2.72
C LEU A 39 -0.76 -2.81 -2.34
N ASP A 40 -2.05 -2.81 -2.07
CA ASP A 40 -2.82 -1.72 -1.53
C ASP A 40 -3.50 -2.34 -0.30
N SER A 41 -2.85 -2.19 0.85
CA SER A 41 -3.19 -2.88 2.09
C SER A 41 -4.49 -2.37 2.71
N ASP A 42 -4.90 -1.13 2.39
CA ASP A 42 -6.10 -0.51 2.93
C ASP A 42 -7.20 -0.19 1.89
N CYS A 43 -6.94 -0.53 0.63
CA CYS A 43 -7.87 -0.49 -0.50
C CYS A 43 -8.42 0.91 -0.78
N ASP A 44 -7.61 1.94 -0.58
CA ASP A 44 -7.99 3.32 -0.88
C ASP A 44 -7.65 3.75 -2.32
N GLY A 45 -7.00 2.87 -3.10
CA GLY A 45 -6.60 3.09 -4.48
C GLY A 45 -5.18 3.62 -4.63
N ILE A 46 -4.43 3.81 -3.54
CA ILE A 46 -3.01 4.15 -3.51
C ILE A 46 -2.22 2.91 -3.05
N THR A 47 -1.07 2.68 -3.67
CA THR A 47 -0.26 1.50 -3.41
C THR A 47 0.61 1.70 -2.17
N ASP A 48 0.91 0.65 -1.41
CA ASP A 48 1.66 0.71 -0.15
C ASP A 48 3.01 1.46 -0.25
N ASP A 49 3.63 1.49 -1.43
CA ASP A 49 4.89 2.21 -1.68
C ASP A 49 4.72 3.73 -1.89
N LEU A 50 3.50 4.17 -2.22
CA LEU A 50 3.11 5.56 -2.43
C LEU A 50 2.12 6.08 -1.35
N ASP A 51 1.60 5.20 -0.51
CA ASP A 51 0.67 5.48 0.58
C ASP A 51 1.32 6.40 1.64
N LEU A 52 0.67 7.54 1.87
CA LEU A 52 1.14 8.54 2.84
C LEU A 52 0.45 8.39 4.20
N CYS A 53 -0.65 7.66 4.25
CA CYS A 53 -1.54 7.48 5.37
C CYS A 53 -1.94 6.01 5.64
N PRO A 54 -1.01 5.10 5.94
CA PRO A 54 -1.32 3.68 6.08
C PRO A 54 -2.52 3.35 6.98
N GLY A 55 -3.52 2.68 6.41
CA GLY A 55 -4.76 2.28 7.07
C GLY A 55 -5.84 3.37 7.09
N ILE A 56 -5.66 4.45 6.34
CA ILE A 56 -6.54 5.61 6.23
C ILE A 56 -6.52 6.12 4.79
N ASN A 57 -7.68 6.41 4.24
CA ASN A 57 -7.82 6.89 2.86
C ASN A 57 -7.06 8.21 2.57
N ASP A 58 -6.05 8.16 1.68
CA ASP A 58 -5.24 9.26 1.16
C ASP A 58 -6.03 10.26 0.31
N ASN A 59 -7.20 9.88 -0.21
CA ASN A 59 -8.02 10.76 -1.05
C ASN A 59 -8.85 11.79 -0.24
N ILE A 60 -8.73 11.80 1.08
CA ILE A 60 -9.41 12.78 1.93
C ILE A 60 -8.63 14.10 1.89
N ASP A 61 -9.18 15.09 1.18
CA ASP A 61 -8.68 16.47 1.08
C ASP A 61 -9.85 17.45 1.21
N MET A 62 -10.10 17.93 2.42
CA MET A 62 -11.25 18.81 2.70
C MET A 62 -10.98 20.29 2.49
N ASN A 63 -9.72 20.71 2.44
CA ASN A 63 -9.34 22.10 2.17
C ASN A 63 -8.96 22.33 0.70
N GLY A 64 -8.89 21.29 -0.13
CA GLY A 64 -8.65 21.36 -1.56
C GLY A 64 -7.22 21.76 -1.92
N ASP A 65 -6.23 21.42 -1.08
CA ASP A 65 -4.83 21.75 -1.34
C ASP A 65 -4.07 20.65 -2.12
N ASN A 66 -4.77 19.57 -2.49
CA ASN A 66 -4.27 18.37 -3.15
C ASN A 66 -3.25 17.58 -2.30
N LEU A 67 -3.32 17.73 -0.98
CA LEU A 67 -2.56 16.93 -0.03
C LEU A 67 -3.51 16.13 0.87
N PRO A 68 -3.17 14.87 1.23
CA PRO A 68 -4.00 14.07 2.13
C PRO A 68 -4.09 14.71 3.53
N ASP A 69 -5.30 14.98 4.01
CA ASP A 69 -5.58 15.60 5.32
C ASP A 69 -5.01 14.77 6.49
N CYS A 70 -4.92 13.45 6.32
CA CYS A 70 -4.36 12.54 7.32
C CYS A 70 -2.86 12.79 7.58
N LYS A 71 -2.12 13.26 6.57
CA LYS A 71 -0.68 13.59 6.64
C LYS A 71 -0.39 15.08 6.71
N TYR A 72 -1.21 15.89 6.05
CA TYR A 72 -1.10 17.34 5.93
C TYR A 72 -2.38 17.99 6.47
N PRO A 73 -2.53 18.11 7.80
CA PRO A 73 -3.79 18.51 8.40
C PRO A 73 -4.25 19.89 7.96
N PRO A 74 -5.50 20.04 7.49
CA PRO A 74 -6.09 21.34 7.24
C PRO A 74 -6.49 21.96 8.57
N GLY A 75 -6.70 23.27 8.63
CA GLY A 75 -7.19 23.93 9.84
C GLY A 75 -8.45 23.26 10.42
N TYR A 76 -8.63 23.26 11.75
CA TYR A 76 -9.68 22.50 12.44
C TYR A 76 -11.10 22.65 11.85
N ALA A 77 -11.42 23.82 11.30
CA ALA A 77 -12.71 24.07 10.63
C ALA A 77 -12.95 23.10 9.46
N ASN A 78 -11.91 22.76 8.70
CA ASN A 78 -11.94 21.91 7.52
C ASN A 78 -11.74 20.42 7.82
N VAL A 79 -11.42 20.02 9.06
CA VAL A 79 -11.36 18.60 9.43
C VAL A 79 -12.75 17.97 9.33
N ILE A 80 -12.84 16.80 8.68
CA ILE A 80 -14.09 16.03 8.57
C ILE A 80 -14.69 15.68 9.93
N SER A 81 -16.02 15.65 9.98
CA SER A 81 -16.77 15.38 11.21
C SER A 81 -16.41 14.04 11.84
N GLN A 82 -16.16 13.00 11.04
CA GLN A 82 -15.79 11.67 11.51
C GLN A 82 -14.44 11.60 12.26
N TRP A 83 -13.56 12.58 12.05
CA TRP A 83 -12.27 12.67 12.76
C TRP A 83 -12.33 13.62 13.96
N LYS A 84 -13.45 14.29 14.21
CA LYS A 84 -13.62 15.14 15.40
C LYS A 84 -14.08 14.31 16.60
N CYS A 85 -13.65 14.71 17.79
CA CYS A 85 -13.99 14.03 19.04
C CYS A 85 -14.17 15.02 20.20
N GLY A 86 -14.66 14.55 21.36
CA GLY A 86 -14.67 15.35 22.60
C GLY A 86 -15.66 16.51 22.62
N SER A 87 -16.95 16.21 22.39
CA SER A 87 -18.04 17.18 22.53
C SER A 87 -18.06 17.87 23.91
N PRO A 88 -18.46 19.17 23.99
CA PRO A 88 -19.08 19.95 22.90
C PRO A 88 -18.12 20.81 22.08
N SER A 89 -16.95 21.24 22.58
CA SER A 89 -16.13 22.26 21.88
C SER A 89 -14.65 22.30 22.31
N LEU A 90 -13.96 21.17 22.43
CA LEU A 90 -12.55 21.18 22.85
C LEU A 90 -11.53 21.31 21.70
N GLN A 91 -11.98 21.59 20.46
CA GLN A 91 -11.14 21.49 19.26
C GLN A 91 -10.31 20.21 19.27
N LYS A 92 -10.98 19.07 19.51
CA LYS A 92 -10.33 17.77 19.62
C LYS A 92 -10.62 16.91 18.41
N VAL A 93 -9.64 16.09 18.06
CA VAL A 93 -9.68 15.18 16.92
C VAL A 93 -9.11 13.82 17.30
N PHE A 94 -9.52 12.80 16.56
CA PHE A 94 -8.88 11.50 16.57
C PHE A 94 -7.55 11.59 15.81
N VAL A 95 -6.52 11.01 16.40
CA VAL A 95 -5.24 10.74 15.75
C VAL A 95 -4.94 9.25 15.87
N CYS A 96 -4.43 8.67 14.80
CA CYS A 96 -3.85 7.35 14.82
C CYS A 96 -2.37 7.48 15.18
N THR A 97 -1.99 7.12 16.40
CA THR A 97 -0.62 7.31 16.90
C THR A 97 0.12 5.99 17.02
N LYS A 98 1.40 5.98 16.62
CA LYS A 98 2.28 4.84 16.84
C LYS A 98 2.49 4.61 18.34
N THR A 99 2.45 3.34 18.77
CA THR A 99 2.69 2.99 20.18
C THR A 99 4.16 2.61 20.41
N PRO A 100 4.72 2.79 21.62
CA PRO A 100 6.09 2.35 21.94
C PRO A 100 6.30 0.84 21.78
N SER A 101 5.24 0.04 21.94
CA SER A 101 5.27 -1.41 21.82
C SER A 101 5.18 -1.91 20.38
N GLY A 102 5.06 -1.00 19.40
CA GLY A 102 4.75 -1.33 18.01
C GLY A 102 3.25 -1.20 17.71
N GLY A 103 2.93 -1.00 16.43
CA GLY A 103 1.55 -0.79 15.96
C GLY A 103 1.00 0.60 16.26
N PHE A 104 -0.31 0.74 16.10
CA PHE A 104 -1.02 2.01 16.13
C PHE A 104 -2.24 1.97 17.06
N LYS A 105 -2.60 3.13 17.61
CA LYS A 105 -3.77 3.32 18.47
C LYS A 105 -4.48 4.64 18.16
N THR A 106 -5.80 4.59 18.08
CA THR A 106 -6.63 5.79 17.99
C THR A 106 -6.71 6.51 19.34
N VAL A 107 -6.42 7.80 19.36
CA VAL A 107 -6.48 8.66 20.54
C VAL A 107 -7.24 9.95 20.25
N CYS A 108 -8.10 10.39 21.17
CA CYS A 108 -8.78 11.68 21.09
C CYS A 108 -7.95 12.77 21.79
N THR A 109 -7.29 13.63 21.01
CA THR A 109 -6.36 14.66 21.47
C THR A 109 -6.78 16.06 21.02
N TYR A 110 -6.11 17.11 21.52
CA TYR A 110 -6.31 18.48 21.03
C TYR A 110 -5.75 18.64 19.62
N TYR A 111 -6.42 19.40 18.78
CA TYR A 111 -5.99 19.65 17.40
C TYR A 111 -4.58 20.27 17.34
N SER A 112 -4.20 21.08 18.33
CA SER A 112 -2.84 21.62 18.47
C SER A 112 -1.74 20.56 18.64
N ALA A 113 -2.08 19.34 19.06
CA ALA A 113 -1.14 18.23 19.23
C ALA A 113 -0.99 17.35 17.97
N VAL A 114 -1.81 17.55 16.94
CA VAL A 114 -1.84 16.68 15.74
C VAL A 114 -0.46 16.60 15.09
N GLN A 115 0.20 17.75 14.89
CA GLN A 115 1.51 17.76 14.24
C GLN A 115 2.57 16.96 15.02
N MET A 116 2.51 16.95 16.35
CA MET A 116 3.41 16.14 17.17
C MET A 116 3.16 14.65 16.95
N HIS A 117 1.90 14.22 16.84
CA HIS A 117 1.58 12.82 16.52
C HIS A 117 2.07 12.45 15.12
N ILE A 118 1.90 13.33 14.13
CA ILE A 118 2.39 13.12 12.76
C ILE A 118 3.91 13.02 12.70
N ASN A 119 4.62 13.90 13.40
CA ASN A 119 6.09 13.86 13.48
C ASN A 119 6.61 12.57 14.14
N ASN A 120 5.79 11.94 14.99
CA ASN A 120 6.07 10.64 15.61
C ASN A 120 5.61 9.45 14.74
N GLY A 121 5.26 9.69 13.48
CA GLY A 121 4.82 8.68 12.52
C GLY A 121 3.36 8.26 12.66
N GLY A 122 2.52 9.10 13.29
CA GLY A 122 1.07 8.95 13.29
C GLY A 122 0.39 9.75 12.17
N PHE A 123 -0.95 9.76 12.20
CA PHE A 123 -1.81 10.37 11.20
C PHE A 123 -3.04 11.00 11.86
N LEU A 124 -3.62 12.03 11.24
CA LEU A 124 -4.94 12.53 11.63
C LEU A 124 -6.01 11.51 11.20
N GLY A 125 -6.91 11.13 12.12
CA GLY A 125 -7.98 10.17 11.86
C GLY A 125 -8.01 8.98 12.82
N VAL A 126 -8.82 7.98 12.47
CA VAL A 126 -9.00 6.74 13.23
C VAL A 126 -8.15 5.65 12.57
N CYS A 127 -7.39 4.89 13.35
CA CYS A 127 -6.60 3.78 12.81
C CYS A 127 -7.47 2.73 12.11
N GLY A 128 -7.05 2.27 10.94
CA GLY A 128 -7.73 1.19 10.20
C GLY A 128 -9.13 1.59 9.74
N SER A 129 -9.34 2.88 9.41
CA SER A 129 -10.60 3.34 8.84
C SER A 129 -10.76 2.97 7.37
N ALA A 130 -9.67 2.62 6.69
CA ALA A 130 -9.66 2.01 5.37
C ALA A 130 -9.23 0.52 5.49
N SER A 131 -9.90 -0.37 4.76
CA SER A 131 -9.59 -1.80 4.73
C SER A 131 -10.18 -2.48 3.49
N CYS A 132 -9.45 -3.45 2.94
CA CYS A 132 -9.94 -4.36 1.89
C CYS A 132 -10.99 -5.34 2.44
N ASN A 133 -12.15 -5.43 1.78
CA ASN A 133 -13.23 -6.38 2.14
C ASN A 133 -13.00 -7.79 1.57
#